data_AF-A0A849QKP2-F1
#
_entry.id   AF-A0A849QKP2-F1
#
_cell.length_a   1.000
_cell.length_b   1.000
_cell.length_c   1.000
_cell.angle_alpha   90.00
_cell.angle_beta   90.00
_cell.angle_gamma   90.00
#
_symmetry.space_group_name_H-M   'P 1'
#
loop_
_entity.id
_entity.type
_entity.pdbx_description
1 polymer ?
#
loop_
_entity_poly.entity_id
_entity_poly.type
_entity_poly.pdbx_seq_one_letter_code
_entity_poly.pdbx_strand_id
1 'polypeptide(L)'
;MIEPFNQIHTIKDAFLETPVPSFPEDVVREALLNAVVHRDYTLPDSVYVRMFPERLEISSPGSFIGGVTPYNVLTHPPVRRNPLLAEIFQHIGAVNRGGLGGVDRMYRRLLSYGKLPPIYPDIDGAVEVILRNGTFDEAMAKFVGKKAREGHGWRLEELIILHHLRRHDEISAKEASTILQRTQKEASETLSLMEGVFLERVGTGRGTYYQLGHEILSSLGDKEKYTRIKGLSEEQKLQLLKNYIDTNGRITNEEARAICGINRHQATRLIQKLVHKEIIKQKGKGRGAHYEKC
;
A
#
# COMPACT_ATOMS: atom_id res chain seq x y z
N MET A 1 3.91 5.78 28.81
CA MET A 1 4.24 6.43 27.53
C MET A 1 5.19 5.52 26.76
N ILE A 2 4.97 5.35 25.46
CA ILE A 2 5.77 4.46 24.58
C ILE A 2 7.20 4.97 24.29
N GLU A 3 7.58 6.09 24.90
CA GLU A 3 8.83 6.84 24.69
C GLU A 3 10.11 6.00 24.64
N PRO A 4 10.38 5.05 25.56
CA PRO A 4 11.61 4.26 25.50
C PRO A 4 11.70 3.34 24.26
N PHE A 5 10.57 3.07 23.59
CA PHE A 5 10.48 2.24 22.40
C PHE A 5 10.12 3.04 21.13
N ASN A 6 9.89 4.35 21.26
CA ASN A 6 9.50 5.23 20.16
C ASN A 6 10.71 6.00 19.63
N GLN A 7 11.58 5.31 18.91
CA GLN A 7 12.76 5.93 18.29
C GLN A 7 12.32 7.03 17.32
N ILE A 8 13.04 8.15 17.31
CA ILE A 8 12.76 9.27 16.40
C ILE A 8 13.85 9.30 15.34
N HIS A 9 13.45 9.16 14.09
CA HIS A 9 14.34 9.33 12.93
C HIS A 9 14.16 10.73 12.37
N THR A 10 15.24 11.48 12.19
CA THR A 10 15.14 12.84 11.63
C THR A 10 15.42 12.81 10.14
N ILE A 11 14.41 13.16 9.35
CA ILE A 11 14.59 13.41 7.92
C ILE A 11 15.17 14.82 7.75
N LYS A 12 16.34 14.91 7.12
CA LYS A 12 16.94 16.20 6.71
C LYS A 12 16.64 16.46 5.23
N ASP A 13 15.98 17.57 4.95
CA ASP A 13 15.72 18.03 3.59
C ASP A 13 16.02 19.52 3.45
N ALA A 14 17.12 19.84 2.76
CA ALA A 14 17.76 21.15 2.74
C ALA A 14 17.99 21.68 4.18
N PHE A 15 17.24 22.70 4.59
CA PHE A 15 17.33 23.31 5.92
C PHE A 15 16.22 22.85 6.89
N LEU A 16 15.38 21.89 6.48
CA LEU A 16 14.30 21.37 7.31
C LEU A 16 14.71 20.04 7.94
N GLU A 17 14.44 19.93 9.24
CA GLU A 17 14.53 18.69 10.00
C GLU A 17 13.13 18.25 10.41
N THR A 18 12.67 17.12 9.87
CA THR A 18 11.36 16.56 10.20
C THR A 18 11.55 15.32 11.07
N PRO A 19 11.14 15.35 12.35
CA PRO A 19 11.17 14.17 13.20
C PRO A 19 10.08 13.19 12.75
N VAL A 20 10.49 11.96 12.49
CA VAL A 20 9.63 10.83 12.13
C VAL A 20 9.73 9.79 13.26
N PRO A 21 8.82 9.82 14.23
CA PRO A 21 8.77 8.82 15.29
C PRO A 21 8.42 7.44 14.72
N SER A 22 8.93 6.37 15.31
CA SER A 22 8.56 4.98 15.01
C SER A 22 7.04 4.81 15.02
N PHE A 23 6.40 5.36 16.06
CA PHE A 23 4.97 5.39 16.28
C PHE A 23 4.53 6.84 16.53
N PRO A 24 3.94 7.52 15.55
CA PRO A 24 3.42 8.88 15.75
C PRO A 24 2.38 8.91 16.87
N GLU A 25 2.58 9.82 17.83
CA GLU A 25 1.77 9.86 19.05
C GLU A 25 0.30 10.11 18.75
N ASP A 26 -0.01 10.95 17.75
CA ASP A 26 -1.37 11.21 17.31
C ASP A 26 -2.04 9.96 16.70
N VAL A 27 -1.28 9.14 15.98
CA VAL A 27 -1.76 7.85 15.44
C VAL A 27 -2.03 6.86 16.56
N VAL A 28 -1.11 6.72 17.51
CA VAL A 28 -1.28 5.81 18.65
C VAL A 28 -2.45 6.24 19.53
N ARG A 29 -2.57 7.54 19.80
CA ARG A 29 -3.68 8.12 20.56
C ARG A 29 -5.01 7.84 19.89
N GLU A 30 -5.12 8.08 18.59
CA GLU A 30 -6.34 7.80 17.81
C GLU A 30 -6.69 6.31 17.83
N ALA A 31 -5.71 5.42 17.65
CA ALA A 31 -5.91 3.97 17.72
C ALA A 31 -6.41 3.51 19.10
N LEU A 32 -5.84 4.04 20.18
CA LEU A 32 -6.27 3.75 21.56
C LEU A 32 -7.67 4.27 21.83
N LEU A 33 -7.97 5.51 21.42
CA LEU A 33 -9.31 6.09 21.59
C LEU A 33 -10.36 5.30 20.81
N ASN A 34 -10.05 4.87 19.59
CA ASN A 34 -10.93 3.99 18.81
C ASN A 34 -11.15 2.66 19.53
N ALA A 35 -10.09 2.05 20.07
CA ALA A 35 -10.23 0.81 20.84
C ALA A 35 -11.15 0.97 22.06
N VAL A 36 -11.07 2.09 22.78
CA VAL A 36 -11.92 2.38 23.95
C VAL A 36 -13.36 2.70 23.53
N VAL A 37 -13.56 3.60 22.55
CA VAL A 37 -14.89 4.02 22.09
C VAL A 37 -15.68 2.87 21.47
N HIS A 38 -15.00 1.95 20.80
CA HIS A 38 -15.64 0.84 20.10
C HIS A 38 -15.57 -0.50 20.86
N ARG A 39 -15.01 -0.52 22.08
CA ARG A 39 -14.95 -1.70 22.95
C ARG A 39 -16.36 -2.23 23.24
N ASP A 40 -16.51 -3.55 23.19
CA ASP A 40 -17.66 -4.22 23.75
C ASP A 40 -17.55 -4.29 25.28
N TYR A 41 -18.25 -3.39 25.98
CA TYR A 41 -18.23 -3.33 27.44
C TYR A 41 -19.03 -4.44 28.11
N THR A 42 -19.75 -5.29 27.36
CA THR A 42 -20.41 -6.47 27.90
C THR A 42 -19.44 -7.63 28.13
N LEU A 43 -18.29 -7.61 27.45
CA LEU A 43 -17.23 -8.60 27.60
C LEU A 43 -16.30 -8.22 28.76
N PRO A 44 -15.80 -9.21 29.52
CA PRO A 44 -14.91 -8.96 30.65
C PRO A 44 -13.49 -8.56 30.21
N ASP A 45 -13.09 -8.89 28.98
CA ASP A 45 -11.74 -8.65 28.44
C ASP A 45 -11.40 -7.17 28.34
N SER A 46 -10.13 -6.81 28.51
CA SER A 46 -9.66 -5.42 28.42
C SER A 46 -9.19 -5.06 27.01
N VAL A 47 -8.99 -3.76 26.75
CA VAL A 47 -8.18 -3.35 25.59
C VAL A 47 -6.74 -3.78 25.86
N TYR A 48 -6.18 -4.59 24.96
CA TYR A 48 -4.79 -5.02 25.04
C TYR A 48 -3.91 -4.13 24.16
N VAL A 49 -2.82 -3.65 24.73
CA VAL A 49 -1.78 -2.91 24.01
C VAL A 49 -0.50 -3.73 24.08
N ARG A 50 -0.09 -4.33 22.97
CA ARG A 50 1.09 -5.19 22.89
C ARG A 50 2.16 -4.50 22.06
N MET A 51 3.30 -4.21 22.68
CA MET A 51 4.46 -3.63 22.00
C MET A 51 5.45 -4.74 21.65
N PHE A 52 5.81 -4.84 20.38
CA PHE A 52 6.85 -5.71 19.85
C PHE A 52 7.95 -4.84 19.21
N PRO A 53 9.16 -5.39 18.98
CA PRO A 53 10.24 -4.64 18.34
C PRO A 53 9.82 -3.99 17.00
N GLU A 54 9.08 -4.72 16.16
CA GLU A 54 8.71 -4.29 14.81
C GLU A 54 7.25 -3.81 14.68
N ARG A 55 6.47 -3.76 15.76
CA ARG A 55 5.05 -3.36 15.67
C ARG A 55 4.40 -3.08 17.03
N LEU A 56 3.36 -2.26 17.00
CA LEU A 56 2.43 -2.04 18.09
C LEU A 56 1.07 -2.61 17.67
N GLU A 57 0.51 -3.48 18.51
CA GLU A 57 -0.82 -4.06 18.32
C GLU A 57 -1.76 -3.52 19.41
N ILE A 58 -2.91 -2.99 18.99
CA ILE A 58 -3.98 -2.56 19.90
C ILE A 58 -5.21 -3.38 19.56
N SER A 59 -5.66 -4.19 20.51
CA SER A 59 -6.79 -5.11 20.36
C SER A 59 -7.90 -4.74 21.33
N SER A 60 -9.12 -4.57 20.81
CA SER A 60 -10.33 -4.28 21.58
C SER A 60 -11.30 -5.47 21.48
N PRO A 61 -11.91 -5.91 22.58
CA PRO A 61 -12.81 -7.06 22.55
C PRO A 61 -14.13 -6.74 21.84
N GLY A 62 -14.69 -7.76 21.19
CA GLY A 62 -15.86 -7.70 20.33
C GLY A 62 -15.51 -7.47 18.85
N SER A 63 -16.47 -7.72 17.97
CA SER A 63 -16.28 -7.59 16.52
C SER A 63 -16.66 -6.19 16.00
N PHE A 64 -16.33 -5.90 14.73
CA PHE A 64 -16.88 -4.73 14.04
C PHE A 64 -18.42 -4.75 14.05
N ILE A 65 -19.06 -3.57 14.05
CA ILE A 65 -20.52 -3.43 14.12
C ILE A 65 -21.06 -2.61 12.96
N GLY A 66 -22.37 -2.73 12.73
CA GLY A 66 -23.10 -1.87 11.79
C GLY A 66 -22.62 -1.97 10.35
N GLY A 67 -22.12 -3.14 9.93
CA GLY A 67 -21.63 -3.38 8.56
C GLY A 67 -20.18 -2.96 8.31
N VAL A 68 -19.48 -2.46 9.33
CA VAL A 68 -18.03 -2.19 9.25
C VAL A 68 -17.26 -3.51 9.17
N THR A 69 -16.19 -3.52 8.38
CA THR A 69 -15.27 -4.64 8.15
C THR A 69 -13.86 -4.09 7.96
N PRO A 70 -12.81 -4.93 8.07
CA PRO A 70 -11.45 -4.52 7.71
C PRO A 70 -11.30 -3.95 6.29
N TYR A 71 -12.19 -4.36 5.38
CA TYR A 71 -12.15 -4.02 3.95
C TYR A 71 -12.95 -2.78 3.58
N ASN A 72 -13.69 -2.17 4.52
CA ASN A 72 -14.45 -0.94 4.29
C ASN A 72 -14.28 0.11 5.40
N VAL A 73 -13.42 -0.12 6.40
CA VAL A 73 -13.19 0.80 7.53
C VAL A 73 -12.81 2.23 7.13
N LEU A 74 -12.21 2.43 5.95
CA LEU A 74 -11.87 3.75 5.41
C LEU A 74 -13.06 4.49 4.79
N THR A 75 -14.05 3.77 4.27
CA THR A 75 -15.12 4.35 3.45
C THR A 75 -16.50 4.19 4.05
N HIS A 76 -16.64 3.30 5.04
CA HIS A 76 -17.88 3.07 5.73
C HIS A 76 -18.25 4.29 6.59
N PRO A 77 -19.53 4.71 6.61
CA PRO A 77 -19.99 5.73 7.55
C PRO A 77 -19.63 5.38 9.00
N PRO A 78 -19.29 6.37 9.85
CA PRO A 78 -18.84 6.10 11.20
C PRO A 78 -19.97 5.49 12.04
N VAL A 79 -19.74 4.28 12.57
CA VAL A 79 -20.65 3.62 13.51
C VAL A 79 -19.97 3.47 14.86
N ARG A 80 -20.52 4.11 15.88
CA ARG A 80 -19.95 4.12 17.24
C ARG A 80 -20.70 3.14 18.13
N ARG A 81 -19.97 2.22 18.79
CA ARG A 81 -20.56 1.28 19.74
C ARG A 81 -20.98 1.97 21.02
N ASN A 82 -20.17 2.92 21.50
CA ASN A 82 -20.45 3.68 22.71
C ASN A 82 -20.52 5.19 22.39
N PRO A 83 -21.68 5.71 21.91
CA PRO A 83 -21.81 7.11 21.50
C PRO A 83 -21.50 8.12 22.61
N LEU A 84 -21.90 7.86 23.85
CA LEU A 84 -21.65 8.74 24.99
C LEU A 84 -20.15 8.86 25.32
N LEU A 85 -19.41 7.76 25.24
CA LEU A 85 -17.95 7.79 25.42
C LEU A 85 -17.28 8.60 24.31
N ALA A 86 -17.74 8.43 23.07
CA ALA A 86 -17.25 9.23 21.95
C ALA A 86 -17.52 10.73 22.16
N GLU A 87 -18.71 11.09 22.64
CA GLU A 87 -19.09 12.48 22.94
C GLU A 87 -18.23 13.08 24.05
N ILE A 88 -17.99 12.34 25.13
CA ILE A 88 -17.08 12.75 26.20
C ILE A 88 -15.68 13.03 25.64
N PHE A 89 -15.14 12.12 24.83
CA PHE A 89 -13.83 12.32 24.22
C PHE A 89 -13.79 13.49 23.24
N GLN A 90 -14.90 13.81 22.57
CA GLN A 90 -15.02 15.01 21.76
C GLN A 90 -15.04 16.29 22.61
N HIS A 91 -15.74 16.28 23.74
CA HIS A 91 -15.82 17.45 24.64
C HIS A 91 -14.49 17.78 25.31
N ILE A 92 -13.71 16.77 25.71
CA ILE A 92 -12.39 17.00 26.31
C ILE A 92 -11.28 17.27 25.27
N GLY A 93 -11.62 17.32 23.98
CA GLY A 93 -10.68 17.57 22.89
C GLY A 93 -9.76 16.39 22.58
N ALA A 94 -10.04 15.19 23.10
CA ALA A 94 -9.28 13.97 22.79
C ALA A 94 -9.61 13.44 21.39
N VAL A 95 -10.84 13.66 20.92
CA VAL A 95 -11.31 13.31 19.56
C VAL A 95 -11.80 14.57 18.85
N ASN A 96 -11.45 14.73 17.58
CA ASN A 96 -11.94 15.88 16.81
C ASN A 96 -13.47 15.87 16.66
N ARG A 97 -14.09 17.06 16.74
CA ARG A 97 -15.54 17.29 16.68
C ARG A 97 -16.25 16.67 15.47
N GLY A 98 -15.52 16.45 14.38
CA GLY A 98 -16.10 15.87 13.16
C GLY A 98 -16.52 14.40 13.27
N GLY A 99 -15.99 13.62 14.22
CA GLY A 99 -16.33 12.19 14.38
C GLY A 99 -16.13 11.30 13.12
N LEU A 100 -15.59 11.89 12.06
CA LEU A 100 -15.33 11.40 10.72
C LEU A 100 -13.81 11.51 10.52
N GLY A 101 -13.19 10.45 10.02
CA GLY A 101 -11.78 10.48 9.59
C GLY A 101 -10.74 10.25 10.69
N GLY A 102 -11.08 9.59 11.80
CA GLY A 102 -10.07 9.10 12.75
C GLY A 102 -9.09 8.13 12.08
N VAL A 103 -9.65 7.14 11.39
CA VAL A 103 -8.89 6.18 10.58
C VAL A 103 -8.15 6.89 9.43
N ASP A 104 -8.81 7.78 8.69
CA ASP A 104 -8.19 8.55 7.61
C ASP A 104 -6.98 9.36 8.07
N ARG A 105 -7.06 9.98 9.25
CA ARG A 105 -5.93 10.71 9.85
C ARG A 105 -4.77 9.80 10.15
N MET A 106 -5.04 8.60 10.70
CA MET A 106 -3.98 7.62 10.95
C MET A 106 -3.27 7.24 9.66
N TYR A 107 -4.02 6.89 8.61
CA TYR A 107 -3.44 6.56 7.31
C TYR A 107 -2.64 7.74 6.75
N ARG A 108 -3.24 8.94 6.70
CA ARG A 108 -2.60 10.13 6.14
C ARG A 108 -1.30 10.45 6.86
N ARG A 109 -1.28 10.42 8.19
CA ARG A 109 -0.06 10.67 8.97
C ARG A 109 1.03 9.66 8.64
N LEU A 110 0.70 8.37 8.70
CA LEU A 110 1.67 7.30 8.43
C LEU A 110 2.23 7.40 7.01
N LEU A 111 1.37 7.51 6.00
CA LEU A 111 1.78 7.62 4.60
C LEU A 111 2.56 8.92 4.33
N SER A 112 2.22 10.03 4.98
CA SER A 112 3.00 11.27 4.84
C SER A 112 4.45 11.14 5.34
N TYR A 113 4.68 10.24 6.30
CA TYR A 113 6.01 9.91 6.82
C TYR A 113 6.70 8.78 6.05
N GLY A 114 6.16 8.34 4.92
CA GLY A 114 6.71 7.21 4.17
C GLY A 114 6.52 5.85 4.87
N LYS A 115 5.68 5.80 5.90
CA LYS A 115 5.39 4.57 6.65
C LYS A 115 4.28 3.77 5.98
N LEU A 116 4.14 2.52 6.42
CA LEU A 116 3.04 1.66 6.01
C LEU A 116 1.71 2.12 6.66
N PRO A 117 0.58 1.94 5.96
CA PRO A 117 -0.73 2.17 6.55
C PRO A 117 -1.00 1.18 7.71
N PRO A 118 -1.94 1.49 8.61
CA PRO A 118 -2.32 0.57 9.67
C PRO A 118 -2.98 -0.68 9.07
N ILE A 119 -2.81 -1.82 9.73
CA ILE A 119 -3.39 -3.09 9.30
C ILE A 119 -4.53 -3.45 10.24
N TYR A 120 -5.67 -3.82 9.67
CA TYR A 120 -6.81 -4.40 10.38
C TYR A 120 -6.91 -5.87 10.00
N PRO A 121 -6.48 -6.82 10.85
CA PRO A 121 -6.69 -8.23 10.61
C PRO A 121 -8.18 -8.58 10.60
N ASP A 122 -8.54 -9.55 9.77
CA ASP A 122 -9.88 -10.13 9.75
C ASP A 122 -9.94 -11.26 10.77
N ILE A 123 -10.22 -10.90 12.02
CA ILE A 123 -10.31 -11.80 13.16
C ILE A 123 -11.70 -11.68 13.79
N ASP A 124 -12.19 -12.79 14.33
CA ASP A 124 -13.48 -12.81 15.04
C ASP A 124 -13.28 -12.59 16.55
N GLY A 125 -14.29 -12.01 17.20
CA GLY A 125 -14.29 -11.75 18.64
C GLY A 125 -13.42 -10.59 19.12
N ALA A 126 -12.64 -9.96 18.23
CA ALA A 126 -11.85 -8.78 18.54
C ALA A 126 -11.70 -7.85 17.32
N VAL A 127 -11.50 -6.56 17.57
CA VAL A 127 -11.03 -5.59 16.58
C VAL A 127 -9.59 -5.24 16.92
N GLU A 128 -8.65 -5.58 16.03
CA GLU A 128 -7.24 -5.29 16.20
C GLU A 128 -6.73 -4.31 15.15
N VAL A 129 -5.89 -3.37 15.58
CA VAL A 129 -5.12 -2.50 14.69
C VAL A 129 -3.64 -2.72 14.96
N ILE A 130 -2.89 -2.97 13.88
CA ILE A 130 -1.45 -3.19 13.91
C ILE A 130 -0.76 -2.01 13.23
N LEU A 131 0.06 -1.31 14.00
CA LEU A 131 0.97 -0.28 13.52
C LEU A 131 2.36 -0.89 13.42
N ARG A 132 2.95 -0.91 12.23
CA ARG A 132 4.31 -1.45 12.07
C ARG A 132 5.34 -0.39 12.46
N ASN A 133 6.27 -0.79 13.32
CA ASN A 133 7.58 -0.15 13.40
C ASN A 133 8.39 -0.61 12.18
N GLY A 134 9.44 0.12 11.84
CA GLY A 134 10.37 -0.26 10.81
C GLY A 134 10.67 0.86 9.81
N THR A 135 11.51 0.51 8.83
CA THR A 135 12.01 1.40 7.78
C THR A 135 10.88 2.19 7.16
N PHE A 136 10.90 3.50 7.37
CA PHE A 136 10.08 4.42 6.60
C PHE A 136 10.80 4.72 5.29
N ASP A 137 10.03 4.94 4.24
CA ASP A 137 10.56 5.31 2.94
C ASP A 137 10.91 6.80 2.94
N GLU A 138 12.16 7.12 3.27
CA GLU A 138 12.63 8.52 3.36
C GLU A 138 12.46 9.24 2.02
N ALA A 139 12.70 8.57 0.90
CA ALA A 139 12.53 9.15 -0.44
C ALA A 139 11.06 9.52 -0.68
N MET A 140 10.13 8.64 -0.34
CA MET A 140 8.70 8.91 -0.42
C MET A 140 8.28 10.07 0.50
N ALA A 141 8.75 10.08 1.76
CA ALA A 141 8.43 11.15 2.70
C ALA A 141 8.93 12.52 2.21
N LYS A 142 10.16 12.59 1.70
CA LYS A 142 10.72 13.82 1.08
C LYS A 142 9.93 14.23 -0.15
N PHE A 143 9.58 13.29 -1.03
CA PHE A 143 8.78 13.56 -2.22
C PHE A 143 7.41 14.16 -1.86
N VAL A 144 6.68 13.52 -0.94
CA VAL A 144 5.37 13.98 -0.45
C VAL A 144 5.50 15.37 0.18
N GLY A 145 6.49 15.59 1.04
CA GLY A 145 6.72 16.87 1.72
C GLY A 145 7.16 17.99 0.76
N LYS A 146 7.94 17.68 -0.27
CA LYS A 146 8.31 18.64 -1.33
C LYS A 146 7.09 19.06 -2.13
N LYS A 147 6.30 18.12 -2.65
CA LYS A 147 5.08 18.42 -3.42
C LYS A 147 4.05 19.20 -2.61
N ALA A 148 3.91 18.89 -1.32
CA ALA A 148 3.03 19.65 -0.42
C ALA A 148 3.45 21.12 -0.31
N ARG A 149 4.76 21.41 -0.22
CA ARG A 149 5.29 22.79 -0.22
C ARG A 149 5.12 23.50 -1.56
N GLU A 150 5.13 22.75 -2.66
CA GLU A 150 4.79 23.25 -4.00
C GLU A 150 3.27 23.52 -4.17
N GLY A 151 2.46 23.30 -3.12
CA GLY A 151 1.03 23.59 -3.11
C GLY A 151 0.14 22.38 -3.40
N HIS A 152 0.69 21.17 -3.55
CA HIS A 152 -0.11 19.97 -3.78
C HIS A 152 -0.86 19.53 -2.52
N GLY A 153 -2.19 19.65 -2.53
CA GLY A 153 -3.07 19.15 -1.48
C GLY A 153 -3.31 17.64 -1.59
N TRP A 154 -2.43 16.84 -0.99
CA TRP A 154 -2.50 15.37 -1.06
C TRP A 154 -3.88 14.81 -0.69
N ARG A 155 -4.49 14.03 -1.59
CA ARG A 155 -5.65 13.20 -1.24
C ARG A 155 -5.18 11.90 -0.58
N LEU A 156 -6.02 11.29 0.24
CA LEU A 156 -5.62 10.06 0.94
C LEU A 156 -5.40 8.92 -0.06
N GLU A 157 -6.27 8.85 -1.06
CA GLU A 157 -6.24 7.86 -2.12
C GLU A 157 -4.93 7.93 -2.93
N GLU A 158 -4.44 9.14 -3.21
CA GLU A 158 -3.17 9.36 -3.89
C GLU A 158 -2.00 8.79 -3.08
N LEU A 159 -1.97 9.08 -1.78
CA LEU A 159 -0.92 8.57 -0.88
C LEU A 159 -0.94 7.04 -0.81
N ILE A 160 -2.12 6.43 -0.74
CA ILE A 160 -2.29 4.97 -0.74
C ILE A 160 -1.75 4.36 -2.04
N ILE A 161 -2.14 4.91 -3.20
CA ILE A 161 -1.69 4.43 -4.51
C ILE A 161 -0.18 4.56 -4.66
N LEU A 162 0.40 5.72 -4.32
CA LEU A 162 1.85 5.95 -4.42
C LEU A 162 2.63 4.99 -3.52
N HIS A 163 2.19 4.76 -2.29
CA HIS A 163 2.83 3.81 -1.38
C HIS A 163 2.69 2.35 -1.84
N HIS A 164 1.59 2.01 -2.49
CA HIS A 164 1.41 0.70 -3.10
C HIS A 164 2.42 0.49 -4.23
N LEU A 165 2.54 1.48 -5.13
CA LEU A 165 3.44 1.42 -6.28
C LEU A 165 4.93 1.55 -5.94
N ARG A 166 5.27 1.89 -4.69
CA ARG A 166 6.65 1.73 -4.19
C ARG A 166 7.06 0.28 -4.03
N ARG A 167 6.11 -0.62 -3.83
CA ARG A 167 6.34 -2.05 -3.58
C ARG A 167 5.89 -2.95 -4.73
N HIS A 168 5.09 -2.38 -5.64
CA HIS A 168 4.54 -3.07 -6.81
C HIS A 168 4.79 -2.22 -8.04
N ASP A 169 5.16 -2.83 -9.16
CA ASP A 169 5.52 -2.08 -10.37
C ASP A 169 4.32 -1.53 -11.14
N GLU A 170 3.11 -1.99 -10.79
CA GLU A 170 1.87 -1.61 -11.45
C GLU A 170 0.66 -1.72 -10.52
N ILE A 171 -0.44 -1.08 -10.91
CA ILE A 171 -1.73 -1.21 -10.24
C ILE A 171 -2.87 -1.15 -11.26
N SER A 172 -3.78 -2.10 -11.18
CA SER A 172 -5.04 -2.10 -11.94
C SER A 172 -6.16 -1.38 -11.17
N ALA A 173 -7.23 -0.98 -11.86
CA ALA A 173 -8.43 -0.42 -11.20
C ALA A 173 -9.05 -1.40 -10.18
N LYS A 174 -8.93 -2.71 -10.42
CA LYS A 174 -9.40 -3.75 -9.49
C LYS A 174 -8.55 -3.76 -8.21
N GLU A 175 -7.23 -3.76 -8.33
CA GLU A 175 -6.33 -3.72 -7.16
C GLU A 175 -6.49 -2.41 -6.39
N ALA A 176 -6.55 -1.28 -7.11
CA ALA A 176 -6.82 0.03 -6.53
C ALA A 176 -8.13 0.03 -5.73
N SER A 177 -9.21 -0.55 -6.25
CA SER A 177 -10.49 -0.63 -5.53
C SER A 177 -10.39 -1.35 -4.19
N THR A 178 -9.55 -2.38 -4.11
CA THR A 178 -9.37 -3.16 -2.88
C THR A 178 -8.60 -2.36 -1.84
N ILE A 179 -7.47 -1.74 -2.22
CA ILE A 179 -6.63 -0.98 -1.26
C ILE A 179 -7.25 0.37 -0.86
N LEU A 180 -8.05 0.97 -1.74
CA LEU A 180 -8.80 2.20 -1.47
C LEU A 180 -10.11 1.93 -0.73
N GLN A 181 -10.54 0.67 -0.66
CA GLN A 181 -11.82 0.26 -0.06
C GLN A 181 -13.03 0.94 -0.73
N ARG A 182 -12.94 1.11 -2.06
CA ARG A 182 -13.92 1.82 -2.88
C ARG A 182 -14.43 0.94 -4.02
N THR A 183 -15.44 1.40 -4.74
CA THR A 183 -15.87 0.73 -5.98
C THR A 183 -14.77 0.80 -7.06
N GLN A 184 -14.77 -0.14 -8.00
CA GLN A 184 -13.85 -0.09 -9.15
C GLN A 184 -14.01 1.18 -9.99
N LYS A 185 -15.22 1.75 -10.03
CA LYS A 185 -15.48 3.00 -10.73
C LYS A 185 -14.75 4.17 -10.07
N GLU A 186 -14.94 4.38 -8.77
CA GLU A 186 -14.25 5.45 -8.03
C GLU A 186 -12.72 5.26 -8.03
N ALA A 187 -12.25 4.01 -7.94
CA ALA A 187 -10.83 3.70 -8.02
C ALA A 187 -10.27 4.04 -9.41
N SER A 188 -11.01 3.71 -10.48
CA SER A 188 -10.63 4.08 -11.85
C SER A 188 -10.63 5.60 -12.05
N GLU A 189 -11.60 6.32 -11.49
CA GLU A 189 -11.64 7.79 -11.53
C GLU A 189 -10.43 8.38 -10.81
N THR A 190 -10.07 7.84 -9.65
CA THR A 190 -8.87 8.25 -8.90
C THR A 190 -7.60 8.04 -9.72
N LEU A 191 -7.43 6.86 -10.33
CA LEU A 191 -6.27 6.55 -11.18
C LEU A 191 -6.20 7.49 -12.40
N SER A 192 -7.32 7.75 -13.06
CA SER A 192 -7.40 8.70 -14.18
C SER A 192 -7.02 10.12 -13.78
N LEU A 193 -7.41 10.56 -12.57
CA LEU A 193 -7.03 11.89 -12.06
C LEU A 193 -5.54 12.00 -11.73
N MET A 194 -4.86 10.87 -11.48
CA MET A 194 -3.41 10.84 -11.26
C MET A 194 -2.60 10.61 -12.55
N GLU A 195 -3.26 10.24 -13.64
CA GLU A 195 -2.66 10.02 -14.96
C GLU A 195 -2.04 11.32 -15.50
N GLY A 196 -0.80 11.24 -15.99
CA GLY A 196 -0.06 12.39 -16.50
C GLY A 196 0.53 13.32 -15.44
N VAL A 197 0.13 13.17 -14.16
CA VAL A 197 0.69 13.92 -13.02
C VAL A 197 1.68 13.06 -12.25
N PHE A 198 1.22 11.89 -11.78
CA PHE A 198 2.03 10.96 -11.00
C PHE A 198 2.13 9.58 -11.63
N LEU A 199 1.16 9.22 -12.48
CA LEU A 199 1.04 7.90 -13.06
C LEU A 199 1.10 7.93 -14.58
N GLU A 200 1.62 6.86 -15.16
CA GLU A 200 1.54 6.55 -16.58
C GLU A 200 0.57 5.39 -16.79
N ARG A 201 -0.40 5.58 -17.69
CA ARG A 201 -1.34 4.53 -18.08
C ARG A 201 -0.71 3.62 -19.12
N VAL A 202 -0.90 2.31 -18.96
CA VAL A 202 -0.44 1.32 -19.94
C VAL A 202 -1.55 0.31 -20.25
N GLY A 203 -1.63 -0.06 -21.53
CA GLY A 203 -2.63 -0.99 -22.03
C GLY A 203 -4.02 -0.35 -22.22
N THR A 204 -4.93 -1.10 -22.84
CA THR A 204 -6.28 -0.64 -23.18
C THR A 204 -7.36 -1.60 -22.67
N GLY A 205 -8.56 -1.05 -22.43
CA GLY A 205 -9.72 -1.83 -21.99
C GLY A 205 -9.47 -2.62 -20.70
N ARG A 206 -9.77 -3.92 -20.73
CA ARG A 206 -9.62 -4.83 -19.58
C ARG A 206 -8.17 -5.10 -19.16
N GLY A 207 -7.20 -4.71 -19.99
CA GLY A 207 -5.77 -4.83 -19.69
C GLY A 207 -5.13 -3.52 -19.26
N THR A 208 -5.91 -2.48 -18.94
CA THR A 208 -5.37 -1.21 -18.45
C THR A 208 -4.84 -1.35 -17.02
N TYR A 209 -3.61 -0.91 -16.82
CA TYR A 209 -2.96 -0.74 -15.52
C TYR A 209 -2.16 0.57 -15.51
N TYR A 210 -1.73 0.99 -14.34
CA TYR A 210 -1.00 2.23 -14.11
C TYR A 210 0.33 1.96 -13.43
N GLN A 211 1.34 2.75 -13.75
CA GLN A 211 2.68 2.70 -13.14
C GLN A 211 3.08 4.10 -12.68
N LEU A 212 4.09 4.22 -11.80
CA LEU A 212 4.65 5.52 -11.46
C LEU A 212 5.27 6.16 -12.71
N GLY A 213 4.98 7.43 -12.93
CA GLY A 213 5.56 8.21 -14.02
C GLY A 213 7.08 8.34 -13.88
N HIS A 214 7.75 8.51 -15.01
CA HIS A 214 9.21 8.57 -15.10
C HIS A 214 9.86 9.60 -14.17
N GLU A 215 9.28 10.81 -14.10
CA GLU A 215 9.77 11.89 -13.25
C GLU A 215 9.71 11.52 -11.77
N ILE A 216 8.68 10.78 -11.37
CA ILE A 216 8.43 10.38 -9.99
C ILE A 216 9.44 9.29 -9.58
N LEU A 217 9.64 8.27 -10.42
CA LEU A 217 10.65 7.23 -10.18
C LEU A 217 12.06 7.83 -10.03
N SER A 218 12.40 8.80 -10.88
CA SER A 218 13.68 9.52 -10.81
C SER A 218 13.82 10.30 -9.50
N SER A 219 12.75 10.96 -9.06
CA SER A 219 12.73 11.73 -7.81
C SER A 219 12.82 10.86 -6.54
N LEU A 220 12.37 9.60 -6.64
CA LEU A 220 12.39 8.62 -5.54
C LEU A 220 13.70 7.83 -5.44
N GLY A 221 14.68 8.10 -6.31
CA GLY A 221 15.99 7.42 -6.29
C GLY A 221 15.99 6.01 -6.91
N ASP A 222 14.87 5.59 -7.50
CA ASP A 222 14.67 4.26 -8.10
C ASP A 222 15.27 4.14 -9.53
N LYS A 223 16.51 4.61 -9.75
CA LYS A 223 17.13 4.56 -11.08
C LYS A 223 17.24 3.13 -11.64
N GLU A 224 17.42 2.14 -10.77
CA GLU A 224 17.51 0.71 -11.15
C GLU A 224 16.16 0.08 -11.53
N LYS A 225 15.04 0.44 -10.87
CA LYS A 225 13.70 0.01 -11.30
C LYS A 225 13.37 0.56 -12.69
N TYR A 226 13.78 1.80 -12.97
CA TYR A 226 13.64 2.39 -14.29
C TYR A 226 14.44 1.65 -15.37
N THR A 227 15.70 1.26 -15.10
CA THR A 227 16.53 0.53 -16.08
C THR A 227 15.92 -0.82 -16.45
N ARG A 228 15.24 -1.46 -15.50
CA ARG A 228 14.46 -2.70 -15.72
C ARG A 228 13.21 -2.47 -16.59
N ILE A 229 12.50 -1.35 -16.41
CA ILE A 229 11.22 -1.09 -17.10
C ILE A 229 11.41 -0.60 -18.55
N LYS A 230 12.45 0.19 -18.86
CA LYS A 230 12.56 0.89 -20.17
C LYS A 230 13.82 0.59 -21.01
N GLY A 231 14.68 -0.35 -20.64
CA GLY A 231 15.97 -0.52 -21.31
C GLY A 231 16.02 -1.42 -22.57
N LEU A 232 15.05 -2.32 -22.75
CA LEU A 232 15.21 -3.41 -23.72
C LEU A 232 14.09 -3.40 -24.77
N SER A 233 14.47 -3.40 -26.04
CA SER A 233 13.58 -3.69 -27.16
C SER A 233 12.93 -5.05 -26.96
N GLU A 234 11.79 -5.28 -27.62
CA GLU A 234 11.11 -6.58 -27.53
C GLU A 234 12.03 -7.75 -27.93
N GLU A 235 12.89 -7.53 -28.93
CA GLU A 235 13.90 -8.51 -29.36
C GLU A 235 14.95 -8.78 -28.30
N GLN A 236 15.46 -7.75 -27.63
CA GLN A 236 16.43 -7.92 -26.55
C GLN A 236 15.81 -8.67 -25.36
N LYS A 237 14.54 -8.39 -25.03
CA LYS A 237 13.80 -9.13 -24.01
C LYS A 237 13.62 -10.60 -24.39
N LEU A 238 13.23 -10.88 -25.63
CA LEU A 238 13.13 -12.26 -26.13
C LEU A 238 14.48 -12.98 -26.07
N GLN A 239 15.58 -12.30 -26.37
CA GLN A 239 16.92 -12.89 -26.32
C GLN A 239 17.34 -13.25 -24.89
N LEU A 240 17.07 -12.38 -23.91
CA LEU A 240 17.33 -12.67 -22.50
C LEU A 240 16.55 -13.88 -22.00
N LEU A 241 15.26 -13.97 -22.36
CA LEU A 241 14.43 -15.11 -21.99
C LEU A 241 14.99 -16.40 -22.60
N LYS A 242 15.38 -16.40 -23.88
CA LYS A 242 16.01 -17.56 -24.53
C LYS A 242 17.30 -17.98 -23.81
N ASN A 243 18.21 -17.04 -23.56
CA ASN A 243 19.47 -17.34 -22.87
C ASN A 243 19.24 -17.95 -21.47
N TYR A 244 18.23 -17.44 -20.75
CA TYR A 244 17.87 -17.97 -19.45
C TYR A 244 17.29 -19.40 -19.54
N ILE A 245 16.39 -19.64 -20.51
CA ILE A 245 15.83 -20.98 -20.76
C ILE A 245 16.93 -21.97 -21.16
N ASP A 246 17.88 -21.54 -21.99
CA ASP A 246 19.00 -22.39 -22.41
C ASP A 246 19.90 -22.79 -21.23
N THR A 247 20.01 -21.94 -20.21
CA THR A 247 20.83 -22.19 -19.01
C THR A 247 20.08 -23.03 -17.97
N ASN A 248 18.79 -22.74 -17.73
CA ASN A 248 18.02 -23.31 -16.61
C ASN A 248 17.00 -24.38 -17.03
N GLY A 249 16.81 -24.61 -18.33
CA GLY A 249 15.90 -25.59 -18.91
C GLY A 249 14.40 -25.22 -18.84
N ARG A 250 14.01 -24.34 -17.90
CA ARG A 250 12.62 -23.90 -17.71
C ARG A 250 12.51 -22.42 -17.36
N ILE A 251 11.30 -21.87 -17.53
CA ILE A 251 10.96 -20.52 -17.10
C ILE A 251 9.49 -20.41 -16.66
N THR A 252 9.23 -19.58 -15.67
CA THR A 252 7.90 -19.20 -15.19
C THR A 252 7.56 -17.77 -15.60
N ASN A 253 6.28 -17.41 -15.52
CA ASN A 253 5.88 -16.01 -15.73
C ASN A 253 6.57 -15.07 -14.74
N GLU A 254 6.72 -15.49 -13.48
CA GLU A 254 7.40 -14.70 -12.44
C GLU A 254 8.89 -14.46 -12.74
N GLU A 255 9.61 -15.50 -13.16
CA GLU A 255 11.02 -15.36 -13.58
C GLU A 255 11.14 -14.46 -14.82
N ALA A 256 10.26 -14.62 -15.81
CA ALA A 256 10.26 -13.75 -17.00
C ALA A 256 10.02 -12.27 -16.65
N ARG A 257 9.16 -11.99 -15.67
CA ARG A 257 8.95 -10.64 -15.14
C ARG A 257 10.22 -10.10 -14.48
N ALA A 258 10.86 -10.91 -13.62
CA ALA A 258 12.06 -10.53 -12.90
C ALA A 258 13.25 -10.26 -13.83
N ILE A 259 13.45 -11.11 -14.84
CA ILE A 259 14.55 -11.01 -15.81
C ILE A 259 14.40 -9.79 -16.72
N CYS A 260 13.20 -9.58 -17.26
CA CYS A 260 12.97 -8.55 -18.27
C CYS A 260 12.45 -7.23 -17.70
N GLY A 261 12.18 -7.16 -16.39
CA GLY A 261 11.60 -5.97 -15.76
C GLY A 261 10.23 -5.61 -16.33
N ILE A 262 9.44 -6.63 -16.69
CA ILE A 262 8.14 -6.49 -17.36
C ILE A 262 7.04 -7.02 -16.46
N ASN A 263 5.81 -6.60 -16.72
CA ASN A 263 4.68 -7.11 -15.96
C ASN A 263 4.16 -8.47 -16.43
N ARG A 264 3.15 -8.97 -15.72
CA ARG A 264 2.56 -10.29 -15.94
C ARG A 264 2.01 -10.46 -17.34
N HIS A 265 1.35 -9.43 -17.88
CA HIS A 265 0.74 -9.47 -19.21
C HIS A 265 1.80 -9.43 -20.32
N GLN A 266 2.80 -8.56 -20.19
CA GLN A 266 3.95 -8.49 -21.10
C GLN A 266 4.76 -9.79 -21.06
N ALA A 267 5.04 -10.33 -19.88
CA ALA A 267 5.69 -11.63 -19.72
C ALA A 267 4.88 -12.75 -20.39
N THR A 268 3.56 -12.78 -20.17
CA THR A 268 2.67 -13.74 -20.85
C THR A 268 2.76 -13.59 -22.36
N ARG A 269 2.73 -12.36 -22.88
CA ARG A 269 2.81 -12.08 -24.32
C ARG A 269 4.14 -12.56 -24.93
N LEU A 270 5.27 -12.29 -24.27
CA LEU A 270 6.59 -12.72 -24.74
C LEU A 270 6.75 -14.24 -24.68
N ILE A 271 6.33 -14.87 -23.59
CA ILE A 271 6.34 -16.33 -23.44
C ILE A 271 5.48 -16.97 -24.54
N GLN A 272 4.27 -16.47 -24.79
CA GLN A 272 3.41 -16.99 -25.85
C GLN A 272 4.03 -16.83 -27.25
N LYS A 273 4.80 -15.77 -27.51
CA LYS A 273 5.58 -15.65 -28.75
C LYS A 273 6.64 -16.73 -28.89
N LEU A 274 7.31 -17.12 -27.81
CA LEU A 274 8.28 -18.23 -27.82
C LEU A 274 7.60 -19.59 -28.00
N VAL A 275 6.42 -19.78 -27.41
CA VAL A 275 5.58 -20.98 -27.61
C VAL A 275 5.13 -21.08 -29.07
N HIS A 276 4.65 -19.99 -29.66
CA HIS A 276 4.19 -19.97 -31.06
C HIS A 276 5.33 -20.21 -32.06
N LYS A 277 6.56 -19.82 -31.71
CA LYS A 277 7.78 -20.14 -32.48
C LYS A 277 8.33 -21.54 -32.20
N GLU A 278 7.61 -22.36 -31.43
CA GLU A 278 8.00 -23.73 -31.04
C GLU A 278 9.34 -23.83 -30.29
N ILE A 279 9.77 -22.74 -29.63
CA ILE A 279 11.02 -22.72 -28.86
C ILE A 279 10.84 -23.36 -27.48
N ILE A 280 9.64 -23.19 -26.91
CA ILE A 280 9.27 -23.72 -25.60
C ILE A 280 7.86 -24.32 -25.62
N LYS A 281 7.59 -25.25 -24.70
CA LYS A 281 6.26 -25.86 -24.48
C LYS A 281 5.82 -25.64 -23.04
N GLN A 282 4.52 -25.39 -22.87
CA GLN A 282 3.93 -25.24 -21.55
C GLN A 282 3.82 -26.60 -20.84
N LYS A 283 4.20 -26.63 -19.57
CA LYS A 283 4.03 -27.75 -18.63
C LYS A 283 3.28 -27.28 -17.39
N GLY A 284 2.31 -28.08 -16.95
CA GLY A 284 1.45 -27.76 -15.81
C GLY A 284 0.34 -26.74 -16.10
N LYS A 285 -0.52 -26.50 -15.11
CA LYS A 285 -1.66 -25.55 -15.15
C LYS A 285 -1.74 -24.74 -13.86
N GLY A 286 -2.32 -23.54 -13.93
CA GLY A 286 -2.55 -22.68 -12.77
C GLY A 286 -1.25 -22.18 -12.13
N ARG A 287 -1.16 -22.24 -10.79
CA ARG A 287 0.02 -21.79 -10.01
C ARG A 287 1.29 -22.60 -10.27
N GLY A 288 1.18 -23.81 -10.81
CA GLY A 288 2.34 -24.67 -11.15
C GLY A 288 2.77 -24.61 -12.61
N ALA A 289 2.20 -23.69 -13.41
CA ALA A 289 2.53 -23.58 -14.82
C ALA A 289 3.95 -23.03 -15.04
N HIS A 290 4.74 -23.75 -15.82
CA HIS A 290 6.06 -23.37 -16.27
C HIS A 290 6.24 -23.74 -17.74
N TYR A 291 7.31 -23.28 -18.37
CA TYR A 291 7.58 -23.49 -19.79
C TYR A 291 8.98 -24.07 -19.92
N GLU A 292 9.11 -25.16 -20.67
CA GLU A 292 10.37 -25.88 -20.87
C GLU A 292 10.78 -25.83 -22.34
N LYS A 293 12.08 -25.94 -22.60
CA LYS A 293 12.61 -26.02 -23.97
C LYS A 293 12.05 -27.25 -24.69
N CYS A 294 11.68 -27.07 -25.97
CA CYS A 294 11.27 -28.16 -26.85
C CYS A 294 12.39 -29.15 -27.13
#